data_AF-A0A1C5MZZ9-F1
#
_entry.id   AF-A0A1C5MZZ9-F1
#
_cell.length_a   1.000
_cell.length_b   1.000
_cell.length_c   1.000
_cell.angle_alpha   90.00
_cell.angle_beta   90.00
_cell.angle_gamma   90.00
#
_symmetry.space_group_name_H-M   'P 1'
#
loop_
_entity.id
_entity.type
_entity.pdbx_description
1 polymer ?
#
loop_
_entity_poly.entity_id
_entity_poly.type
_entity_poly.pdbx_seq_one_letter_code
_entity_poly.pdbx_strand_id
1 'polypeptide(L)'
;MWAPQIITRYALLKNIEWDVVVQDDDVYGQALAEFEDKWNATHLLNSEILNLYANKLNFAIERWDMDYDLSAALVKPNFMQRKALKELNRYRAVGTNRALVVAAAGSGKTYLAAFDALNFNPKRLLYVVHEGSILKKSLETFQDVFGSAVSYGIYSGTSKESDADFVFATNITMCKTLELFRKDEFDYIIIDECHHATAETYKKIIAYFEPEFLLGLTATPERMDNQDVFELFDKNVPYELRLRDAIVNNLVVPFKYL
;
A
#
# COMPACT_ATOMS: atom_id res chain seq x y z
N MET A 1 -36.07 6.69 -19.43
CA MET A 1 -35.80 5.84 -18.24
C MET A 1 -34.67 4.88 -18.64
N TRP A 2 -33.42 5.36 -18.71
CA TRP A 2 -32.35 5.40 -17.67
C TRP A 2 -31.87 4.00 -17.24
N ALA A 3 -30.92 3.44 -17.99
CA ALA A 3 -30.15 2.26 -17.62
C ALA A 3 -28.84 2.68 -16.91
N PRO A 4 -28.32 1.88 -15.97
CA PRO A 4 -27.13 2.20 -15.18
C PRO A 4 -25.83 1.79 -15.89
N GLN A 5 -25.73 1.97 -17.22
CA GLN A 5 -24.48 1.68 -17.92
C GLN A 5 -23.46 2.78 -17.62
N ILE A 6 -22.67 2.58 -16.59
CA ILE A 6 -21.39 3.28 -16.47
C ILE A 6 -20.46 2.60 -17.47
N ILE A 7 -19.88 3.35 -18.41
CA ILE A 7 -18.95 2.85 -19.43
C ILE A 7 -17.71 2.27 -18.74
N THR A 8 -17.81 1.01 -18.33
CA THR A 8 -16.80 0.25 -17.63
C THR A 8 -16.79 -1.16 -18.17
N ARG A 9 -15.59 -1.71 -18.35
CA ARG A 9 -15.39 -3.08 -18.85
C ARG A 9 -16.09 -4.14 -17.99
N TYR A 10 -16.32 -3.85 -16.71
CA TYR A 10 -16.96 -4.76 -15.78
C TYR A 10 -18.49 -4.77 -15.92
N ALA A 11 -19.13 -3.60 -16.06
CA ALA A 11 -20.56 -3.46 -16.36
C ALA A 11 -20.92 -4.19 -17.67
N LEU A 12 -20.11 -4.01 -18.71
CA LEU A 12 -20.35 -4.59 -20.04
C LEU A 12 -20.13 -6.11 -20.14
N LEU A 13 -19.41 -6.74 -19.22
CA LEU A 13 -18.96 -8.14 -19.38
C LEU A 13 -19.29 -9.08 -18.21
N LYS A 14 -19.60 -8.55 -17.02
CA LYS A 14 -19.70 -9.38 -15.80
C LYS A 14 -20.92 -9.12 -14.95
N ASN A 15 -21.54 -7.95 -15.03
CA ASN A 15 -22.67 -7.60 -14.20
C ASN A 15 -23.99 -7.97 -14.89
N ILE A 16 -25.02 -8.34 -14.13
CA ILE A 16 -26.36 -8.55 -14.70
C ILE A 16 -27.04 -7.18 -14.78
N GLU A 17 -27.13 -6.65 -16.00
CA GLU A 17 -27.77 -5.37 -16.28
C GLU A 17 -29.03 -5.58 -17.11
N TRP A 18 -30.03 -4.73 -16.86
CA TRP A 18 -31.34 -4.81 -17.51
C TRP A 18 -31.44 -3.68 -18.53
N ASP A 19 -31.13 -3.98 -19.78
CA ASP A 19 -31.22 -3.03 -20.90
C ASP A 19 -32.50 -3.26 -21.72
N VAL A 20 -33.14 -2.16 -22.11
CA VAL A 20 -34.32 -2.17 -22.99
C VAL A 20 -34.00 -1.38 -24.25
N VAL A 21 -34.13 -2.04 -25.40
CA VAL A 21 -33.97 -1.41 -26.72
C VAL A 21 -35.33 -0.93 -27.20
N VAL A 22 -35.43 0.35 -27.55
CA VAL A 22 -36.66 0.98 -28.04
C VAL A 22 -36.44 1.46 -29.48
N GLN A 23 -37.43 1.20 -30.34
CA GLN A 23 -37.50 1.71 -31.73
C GLN A 23 -38.76 2.57 -31.86
N ASP A 24 -38.69 3.77 -31.30
CA ASP A 24 -39.76 4.77 -31.32
C ASP A 24 -39.13 6.14 -31.59
N ASP A 25 -39.56 6.77 -32.68
CA ASP A 25 -38.97 8.02 -33.17
C ASP A 25 -39.29 9.22 -32.25
N ASP A 26 -40.43 9.21 -31.56
CA ASP A 26 -40.82 10.28 -30.64
C ASP A 26 -39.99 10.21 -29.36
N VAL A 27 -39.77 8.99 -28.83
CA VAL A 27 -38.91 8.78 -27.66
C VAL A 27 -37.45 9.11 -27.97
N TYR A 28 -36.98 8.75 -29.17
CA TYR A 28 -35.65 9.12 -29.63
C TYR A 28 -35.50 10.65 -29.74
N GLY A 29 -36.48 11.32 -30.34
CA GLY A 29 -36.48 12.78 -30.49
C GLY A 29 -36.40 13.52 -29.16
N GLN A 30 -37.14 13.06 -28.15
CA GLN A 30 -37.08 13.65 -26.79
C GLN A 30 -35.72 13.43 -26.13
N ALA A 31 -35.15 12.22 -26.22
CA ALA A 31 -33.85 11.91 -25.64
C ALA A 31 -32.71 12.68 -26.33
N LEU A 32 -32.79 12.83 -27.65
CA LEU A 32 -31.81 13.60 -28.42
C LEU A 32 -31.87 15.08 -28.07
N ALA A 33 -33.07 15.66 -27.94
CA ALA A 33 -33.22 17.05 -27.52
C ALA A 33 -32.62 17.29 -26.12
N GLU A 34 -32.88 16.40 -25.15
CA GLU A 34 -32.29 16.51 -23.81
C GLU A 34 -30.76 16.35 -23.83
N PHE A 35 -30.23 15.45 -24.68
CA PHE A 35 -28.78 15.28 -24.86
C PHE A 35 -28.14 16.54 -25.42
N GLU A 36 -28.70 17.11 -26.49
CA GLU A 36 -28.17 18.31 -27.14
C GLU A 36 -28.20 19.52 -26.20
N ASP A 37 -29.28 19.71 -25.44
CA ASP A 37 -29.36 20.76 -24.42
C ASP A 37 -28.23 20.64 -23.38
N LYS A 38 -27.96 19.42 -22.89
CA LYS A 38 -26.88 19.17 -21.93
C LYS A 38 -25.50 19.30 -22.58
N TRP A 39 -25.33 18.78 -23.79
CA TRP A 39 -24.07 18.80 -24.53
C TRP A 39 -23.62 20.23 -24.82
N ASN A 40 -24.56 21.09 -25.25
CA ASN A 40 -24.31 22.51 -25.49
C ASN A 40 -23.94 23.29 -24.23
N ALA A 41 -24.35 22.81 -23.04
CA ALA A 41 -23.95 23.36 -21.76
C ALA A 41 -22.59 22.81 -21.24
N THR A 42 -21.96 21.86 -21.96
CA THR A 42 -20.65 21.30 -21.59
C THR A 42 -19.49 22.08 -22.20
N HIS A 43 -18.30 21.92 -21.61
CA HIS A 43 -17.06 22.42 -22.17
C HIS A 43 -16.30 21.31 -22.88
N LEU A 44 -15.68 21.63 -24.02
CA LEU A 44 -14.84 20.68 -24.74
C LEU A 44 -13.66 20.24 -23.87
N LEU A 45 -13.50 18.93 -23.70
CA LEU A 45 -12.37 18.36 -22.99
C LEU A 45 -11.08 18.68 -23.76
N ASN A 46 -10.16 19.39 -23.12
CA ASN A 46 -8.86 19.72 -23.68
C ASN A 46 -7.75 19.51 -22.65
N SER A 47 -6.50 19.53 -23.11
CA SER A 47 -5.32 19.29 -22.29
C SER A 47 -5.19 20.27 -21.12
N GLU A 48 -5.65 21.51 -21.30
CA GLU A 48 -5.61 22.55 -20.25
C GLU A 48 -6.59 22.24 -19.11
N ILE A 49 -7.83 21.86 -19.43
CA ILE A 49 -8.84 21.43 -18.45
C ILE A 49 -8.39 20.15 -17.75
N LEU A 50 -7.82 19.19 -18.49
CA LEU A 50 -7.25 17.96 -17.90
C LEU A 50 -6.14 18.28 -16.90
N ASN A 51 -5.22 19.18 -17.25
CA ASN A 51 -4.15 19.61 -16.36
C ASN A 51 -4.67 20.40 -15.15
N LEU A 52 -5.66 21.27 -15.35
CA LEU A 52 -6.31 22.01 -14.27
C LEU A 52 -7.03 21.07 -13.30
N TYR A 53 -7.75 20.07 -13.81
CA TYR A 53 -8.40 19.05 -12.97
C TYR A 53 -7.39 18.15 -12.28
N ALA A 54 -6.32 17.73 -12.96
CA ALA A 54 -5.24 16.96 -12.34
C ALA A 54 -4.58 17.75 -11.21
N ASN A 55 -4.32 19.05 -11.42
CA ASN A 55 -3.78 19.95 -10.41
C ASN A 55 -4.77 20.15 -9.26
N LYS A 56 -6.07 20.39 -9.54
CA LYS A 56 -7.10 20.49 -8.49
C LYS A 56 -7.28 19.19 -7.71
N LEU A 57 -7.16 18.03 -8.36
CA LEU A 57 -7.14 16.72 -7.68
C LEU A 57 -5.90 16.59 -6.81
N ASN A 58 -4.72 17.00 -7.29
CA ASN A 58 -3.50 17.03 -6.49
C ASN A 58 -3.69 17.92 -5.25
N PHE A 59 -4.27 19.12 -5.42
CA PHE A 59 -4.58 20.04 -4.30
C PHE A 59 -5.69 19.52 -3.38
N ALA A 60 -6.71 18.84 -3.89
CA ALA A 60 -7.78 18.25 -3.09
C ALA A 60 -7.29 17.03 -2.30
N ILE A 61 -6.36 16.26 -2.87
CA ILE A 61 -5.60 15.21 -2.16
C ILE A 61 -4.73 15.86 -1.07
N GLU A 62 -3.99 16.94 -1.39
CA GLU A 62 -3.20 17.69 -0.40
C GLU A 62 -4.04 18.29 0.74
N ARG A 63 -5.28 18.69 0.47
CA ARG A 63 -6.17 19.27 1.50
C ARG A 63 -6.79 18.22 2.42
N TRP A 64 -6.87 16.96 1.98
CA TRP A 64 -7.12 15.79 2.85
C TRP A 64 -5.84 15.33 3.57
N ASP A 65 -4.66 15.67 3.04
CA ASP A 65 -3.35 15.35 3.64
C ASP A 65 -2.89 16.33 4.74
N MET A 66 -3.70 17.35 5.07
CA MET A 66 -3.39 18.35 6.11
C MET A 66 -3.57 17.86 7.56
N ASP A 67 -4.00 16.61 7.78
CA ASP A 67 -4.01 16.00 9.12
C ASP A 67 -2.68 15.35 9.51
N TYR A 68 -1.69 15.33 8.61
CA TYR A 68 -0.32 15.06 8.98
C TYR A 68 0.36 16.38 9.34
N ASP A 69 0.62 16.62 10.63
CA ASP A 69 1.52 17.69 11.07
C ASP A 69 2.99 17.32 10.76
N LEU A 70 3.28 17.03 9.49
CA LEU A 70 4.61 16.81 8.92
C LEU A 70 5.26 18.15 8.53
N SER A 71 4.71 19.28 8.98
CA SER A 71 5.24 20.61 8.70
C SER A 71 6.66 20.77 9.27
N ALA A 72 6.95 20.10 10.39
CA ALA A 72 8.25 20.07 11.06
C ALA A 72 9.10 18.81 10.80
N ALA A 73 8.60 17.83 10.05
CA ALA A 73 9.31 16.57 9.82
C ALA A 73 10.45 16.74 8.81
N LEU A 74 11.65 16.25 9.17
CA LEU A 74 12.85 16.27 8.32
C LEU A 74 12.70 15.40 7.06
N VAL A 75 11.89 14.35 7.13
CA VAL A 75 11.64 13.40 6.03
C VAL A 75 10.16 13.37 5.69
N LYS A 76 9.84 13.40 4.40
CA LYS A 76 8.46 13.38 3.89
C LYS A 76 8.25 12.23 2.91
N PRO A 77 7.07 11.59 2.92
CA PRO A 77 6.76 10.53 1.97
C PRO A 77 6.73 11.08 0.54
N ASN A 78 7.37 10.36 -0.38
CA ASN A 78 7.33 10.69 -1.80
C ASN A 78 5.95 10.41 -2.42
N PHE A 79 5.75 10.83 -3.67
CA PHE A 79 4.46 10.70 -4.35
C PHE A 79 3.92 9.26 -4.40
N MET A 80 4.78 8.28 -4.68
CA MET A 80 4.35 6.88 -4.75
C MET A 80 4.07 6.30 -3.36
N GLN A 81 4.85 6.70 -2.35
CA GLN A 81 4.61 6.32 -0.97
C GLN A 81 3.26 6.86 -0.48
N ARG A 82 2.94 8.13 -0.73
CA ARG A 82 1.63 8.72 -0.39
C ARG A 82 0.45 7.93 -0.98
N LYS A 83 0.56 7.51 -2.24
CA LYS A 83 -0.46 6.68 -2.88
C LYS A 83 -0.62 5.31 -2.20
N ALA A 84 0.49 4.65 -1.90
CA ALA A 84 0.46 3.36 -1.21
C ALA A 84 -0.13 3.48 0.21
N LEU A 85 0.26 4.50 0.97
CA LEU A 85 -0.29 4.79 2.30
C LEU A 85 -1.80 5.02 2.27
N LYS A 86 -2.30 5.73 1.25
CA LYS A 86 -3.73 5.96 1.06
C LYS A 86 -4.51 4.66 0.83
N GLU A 87 -4.01 3.80 -0.06
CA GLU A 87 -4.68 2.51 -0.31
C GLU A 87 -4.58 1.57 0.91
N LEU A 88 -3.47 1.59 1.66
CA LEU A 88 -3.36 0.85 2.93
C LEU A 88 -4.41 1.29 3.94
N ASN A 89 -4.59 2.60 4.15
CA ASN A 89 -5.64 3.12 5.03
C ASN A 89 -7.04 2.76 4.54
N ARG A 90 -7.28 2.78 3.23
CA ARG A 90 -8.56 2.35 2.66
C ARG A 90 -8.84 0.87 2.94
N TYR A 91 -7.85 0.00 2.80
CA TYR A 91 -7.98 -1.43 3.10
C TYR A 91 -8.27 -1.66 4.58
N ARG A 92 -7.59 -0.94 5.49
CA ARG A 92 -7.93 -0.97 6.93
C ARG A 92 -9.36 -0.54 7.21
N ALA A 93 -9.82 0.54 6.57
CA ALA A 93 -11.17 1.07 6.77
C ALA A 93 -12.28 0.10 6.32
N VAL A 94 -12.01 -0.80 5.36
CA VAL A 94 -12.96 -1.85 4.95
C VAL A 94 -12.83 -3.13 5.77
N GLY A 95 -12.04 -3.12 6.85
CA GLY A 95 -11.90 -4.23 7.78
C GLY A 95 -10.82 -5.25 7.40
N THR A 96 -9.95 -4.92 6.44
CA THR A 96 -8.80 -5.78 6.12
C THR A 96 -7.72 -5.65 7.20
N ASN A 97 -7.24 -6.78 7.70
CA ASN A 97 -6.17 -6.85 8.71
C ASN A 97 -4.81 -7.30 8.15
N ARG A 98 -4.71 -7.60 6.85
CA ARG A 98 -3.44 -7.98 6.22
C ARG A 98 -3.34 -7.51 4.78
N ALA A 99 -2.16 -7.04 4.38
CA ALA A 99 -1.94 -6.53 3.04
C ALA A 99 -0.51 -6.78 2.56
N LEU A 100 -0.34 -6.95 1.25
CA LEU A 100 0.95 -7.08 0.57
C LEU A 100 1.17 -5.88 -0.36
N VAL A 101 2.20 -5.08 -0.11
CA VAL A 101 2.61 -4.03 -1.03
C VAL A 101 3.79 -4.51 -1.87
N VAL A 102 3.63 -4.45 -3.18
CA VAL A 102 4.70 -4.75 -4.13
C VAL A 102 5.42 -3.46 -4.45
N ALA A 103 6.72 -3.39 -4.18
CA ALA A 103 7.49 -2.18 -4.37
C ALA A 103 8.89 -2.43 -4.90
N ALA A 104 9.20 -1.84 -6.06
CA ALA A 104 10.48 -2.00 -6.74
C ALA A 104 11.68 -1.64 -5.83
N ALA A 105 12.81 -2.30 -6.03
CA ALA A 105 14.05 -1.95 -5.32
C ALA A 105 14.40 -0.47 -5.55
N GLY A 106 14.86 0.21 -4.50
CA GLY A 106 15.17 1.65 -4.56
C GLY A 106 13.95 2.59 -4.45
N SER A 107 12.71 2.08 -4.43
CA SER A 107 11.50 2.93 -4.26
C SER A 107 11.25 3.43 -2.82
N GLY A 108 12.11 3.05 -1.87
CA GLY A 108 12.00 3.46 -0.47
C GLY A 108 11.00 2.64 0.34
N LYS A 109 11.00 1.30 0.20
CA LYS A 109 10.12 0.38 0.95
C LYS A 109 10.17 0.56 2.46
N THR A 110 11.37 0.73 3.00
CA THR A 110 11.58 0.89 4.44
C THR A 110 10.99 2.20 4.95
N TYR A 111 11.12 3.31 4.20
CA TYR A 111 10.43 4.56 4.53
C TYR A 111 8.92 4.42 4.38
N LEU A 112 8.42 3.70 3.37
CA LEU A 112 7.00 3.39 3.25
C LEU A 112 6.49 2.66 4.50
N ALA A 113 7.23 1.66 4.97
CA ALA A 113 6.92 0.92 6.18
C ALA A 113 6.85 1.82 7.43
N ALA A 114 7.85 2.70 7.59
CA ALA A 114 7.92 3.62 8.71
C ALA A 114 6.77 4.63 8.69
N PHE A 115 6.47 5.23 7.54
CA PHE A 115 5.32 6.14 7.42
C PHE A 115 3.99 5.43 7.63
N ASP A 116 3.86 4.20 7.16
CA ASP A 116 2.63 3.44 7.37
C ASP A 116 2.45 3.03 8.83
N ALA A 117 3.54 2.69 9.52
CA ALA A 117 3.54 2.51 10.97
C ALA A 117 3.18 3.81 11.70
N LEU A 118 3.62 4.97 11.22
CA LEU A 118 3.28 6.25 11.82
C LEU A 118 1.77 6.52 11.70
N ASN A 119 1.19 6.19 10.55
CA ASN A 119 -0.26 6.31 10.31
C ASN A 119 -1.07 5.33 11.16
N PHE A 120 -0.57 4.10 11.31
CA PHE A 120 -1.22 3.06 12.11
C PHE A 120 -1.09 3.33 13.61
N ASN A 121 -0.01 4.01 14.04
CA ASN A 121 0.31 4.36 15.42
C ASN A 121 0.23 3.16 16.41
N PRO A 122 1.01 2.08 16.16
CA PRO A 122 1.01 0.90 17.02
C PRO A 122 1.66 1.19 18.38
N LYS A 123 1.22 0.48 19.43
CA LYS A 123 1.96 0.48 20.71
C LYS A 123 3.15 -0.45 20.65
N ARG A 124 2.96 -1.64 20.05
CA ARG A 124 4.04 -2.61 19.82
C ARG A 124 4.12 -2.99 18.34
N LEU A 125 5.31 -2.79 17.77
CA LEU A 125 5.60 -3.12 16.37
C LEU A 125 6.71 -4.17 16.27
N LEU A 126 6.52 -5.13 15.38
CA LEU A 126 7.57 -6.07 14.97
C LEU A 126 7.93 -5.86 13.49
N TYR A 127 9.18 -5.50 13.24
CA TYR A 127 9.75 -5.40 11.90
C TYR A 127 10.65 -6.61 11.63
N VAL A 128 10.29 -7.44 10.65
CA VAL A 128 11.00 -8.69 10.32
C VAL A 128 11.73 -8.56 9.00
N VAL A 129 13.03 -8.88 9.00
CA VAL A 129 13.87 -8.96 7.80
C VAL A 129 14.59 -10.29 7.69
N HIS A 130 15.09 -10.60 6.49
CA HIS A 130 15.93 -11.79 6.30
C HIS A 130 17.37 -11.60 6.80
N GLU A 131 17.97 -10.44 6.55
CA GLU A 131 19.41 -10.21 6.74
C GLU A 131 19.69 -9.16 7.82
N GLY A 132 20.68 -9.43 8.69
CA GLY A 132 21.07 -8.52 9.77
C GLY A 132 21.64 -7.17 9.29
N SER A 133 22.27 -7.12 8.12
CA SER A 133 22.79 -5.86 7.55
C SER A 133 21.66 -4.90 7.15
N ILE A 134 20.52 -5.44 6.71
CA ILE A 134 19.29 -4.70 6.38
C ILE A 134 18.62 -4.23 7.67
N LEU A 135 18.60 -5.08 8.70
CA LEU A 135 17.96 -4.81 10.00
C LEU A 135 18.40 -3.47 10.61
N LYS A 136 19.71 -3.22 10.64
CA LYS A 136 20.26 -1.97 11.20
C LYS A 136 19.83 -0.73 10.38
N LYS A 137 19.86 -0.82 9.05
CA LYS A 137 19.41 0.28 8.18
C LYS A 137 17.92 0.54 8.32
N SER A 138 17.12 -0.51 8.52
CA SER A 138 15.69 -0.38 8.80
C SER A 138 15.44 0.33 10.11
N LEU A 139 16.18 0.00 11.15
CA LEU A 139 16.10 0.68 12.44
C LEU A 139 16.46 2.18 12.31
N GLU A 140 17.56 2.50 11.62
CA GLU A 140 17.96 3.89 11.35
C GLU A 140 16.84 4.67 10.62
N THR A 141 16.21 4.04 9.62
CA THR A 141 15.08 4.64 8.88
C THR A 141 13.88 4.95 9.79
N PHE A 142 13.56 4.04 10.71
CA PHE A 142 12.47 4.28 11.67
C PHE A 142 12.84 5.34 12.71
N GLN A 143 14.11 5.44 13.09
CA GLN A 143 14.60 6.53 13.94
C GLN A 143 14.49 7.89 13.26
N ASP A 144 14.72 7.98 11.95
CA ASP A 144 14.53 9.22 11.19
C ASP A 144 13.07 9.70 11.19
N VAL A 145 12.11 8.76 11.21
CA VAL A 145 10.68 9.06 11.12
C VAL A 145 10.05 9.28 12.51
N PHE A 146 10.36 8.45 13.49
CA PHE A 146 9.74 8.48 14.83
C PHE A 146 10.61 9.17 15.89
N GLY A 147 11.89 9.39 15.63
CA GLY A 147 12.82 10.06 16.55
C GLY A 147 12.90 9.36 17.91
N SER A 148 12.74 10.12 18.99
CA SER A 148 12.77 9.60 20.36
C SER A 148 11.38 9.36 20.95
N ALA A 149 10.32 9.37 20.13
CA ALA A 149 8.95 9.18 20.60
C ALA A 149 8.66 7.73 21.04
N VAL A 150 9.47 6.79 20.56
CA VAL A 150 9.36 5.35 20.84
C VAL A 150 10.74 4.76 21.15
N SER A 151 10.76 3.62 21.82
CA SER A 151 11.95 2.81 22.07
C SER A 151 12.15 1.75 20.98
N TYR A 152 13.42 1.40 20.73
CA TYR A 152 13.81 0.45 19.69
C TYR A 152 14.65 -0.68 20.26
N GLY A 153 14.38 -1.92 19.82
CA GLY A 153 15.16 -3.10 20.22
C GLY A 153 15.59 -3.93 19.02
N ILE A 154 16.82 -4.43 19.02
CA ILE A 154 17.31 -5.41 18.05
C ILE A 154 17.15 -6.83 18.59
N TYR A 155 16.46 -7.68 17.83
CA TYR A 155 16.23 -9.09 18.15
C TYR A 155 16.79 -10.02 17.07
N SER A 156 18.07 -10.34 17.21
CA SER A 156 18.85 -11.13 16.25
C SER A 156 19.54 -12.32 16.91
N GLY A 157 20.46 -12.97 16.19
CA GLY A 157 21.30 -14.03 16.76
C GLY A 157 22.27 -13.52 17.83
N THR A 158 22.60 -12.22 17.81
CA THR A 158 23.61 -11.60 18.68
C THR A 158 23.03 -10.64 19.72
N SER A 159 21.86 -10.04 19.47
CA SER A 159 21.14 -9.21 20.44
C SER A 159 19.72 -9.71 20.66
N LYS A 160 19.18 -9.51 21.87
CA LYS A 160 17.89 -10.04 22.34
C LYS A 160 17.07 -8.95 23.05
N GLU A 161 17.08 -7.74 22.50
CA GLU A 161 16.34 -6.61 23.03
C GLU A 161 14.87 -6.71 22.59
N SER A 162 14.06 -7.40 23.39
CA SER A 162 12.61 -7.54 23.16
C SER A 162 11.75 -6.58 23.98
N ASP A 163 12.33 -5.87 24.94
CA ASP A 163 11.63 -4.89 25.79
C ASP A 163 11.75 -3.49 25.20
N ALA A 164 11.01 -3.27 24.11
CA ALA A 164 10.96 -2.01 23.38
C ALA A 164 9.62 -1.90 22.64
N ASP A 165 9.17 -0.68 22.38
CA ASP A 165 7.95 -0.43 21.60
C ASP A 165 8.10 -1.08 20.21
N PHE A 166 9.21 -0.80 19.52
CA PHE A 166 9.47 -1.31 18.17
C PHE A 166 10.64 -2.30 18.18
N VAL A 167 10.36 -3.55 17.82
CA VAL A 167 11.34 -4.64 17.79
C VAL A 167 11.72 -4.96 16.35
N PHE A 168 13.01 -4.89 16.04
CA PHE A 168 13.58 -5.22 14.73
C PHE A 168 14.23 -6.60 14.81
N ALA A 169 13.66 -7.57 14.12
CA ALA A 169 14.06 -8.97 14.23
C ALA A 169 14.49 -9.58 12.90
N THR A 170 15.40 -10.56 12.96
CA THR A 170 15.62 -11.43 11.80
C THR A 170 14.61 -12.58 11.81
N ASN A 171 14.13 -12.99 10.63
CA ASN A 171 13.12 -14.03 10.47
C ASN A 171 13.52 -15.35 11.15
N ILE A 172 14.77 -15.80 10.98
CA ILE A 172 15.30 -17.03 11.60
C ILE A 172 15.25 -16.94 13.12
N THR A 173 15.65 -15.80 13.68
CA THR A 173 15.70 -15.60 15.13
C THR A 173 14.31 -15.61 15.72
N MET A 174 13.40 -14.82 15.13
CA MET A 174 12.02 -14.71 15.59
C MET A 174 11.32 -16.06 15.50
N CYS A 175 11.44 -16.76 14.36
CA CYS A 175 10.83 -18.07 14.16
C CYS A 175 11.28 -19.13 15.19
N LYS A 176 12.53 -19.06 15.70
CA LYS A 176 13.04 -19.98 16.72
C LYS A 176 12.59 -19.66 18.14
N THR A 177 12.01 -18.50 18.37
CA THR A 177 11.72 -17.95 19.71
C THR A 177 10.27 -17.50 19.87
N LEU A 178 9.38 -17.89 18.95
CA LEU A 178 7.96 -17.52 18.94
C LEU A 178 7.29 -17.70 20.29
N GLU A 179 7.50 -18.86 20.92
CA GLU A 179 6.89 -19.24 22.21
C GLU A 179 7.32 -18.36 23.40
N LEU A 180 8.35 -17.52 23.24
CA LEU A 180 8.75 -16.55 24.25
C LEU A 180 7.90 -15.27 24.23
N PHE A 181 7.12 -15.07 23.17
CA PHE A 181 6.24 -13.92 22.98
C PHE A 181 4.79 -14.36 23.06
N ARG A 182 3.90 -13.49 23.54
CA ARG A 182 2.47 -13.72 23.42
C ARG A 182 2.04 -13.59 21.96
N LYS A 183 0.95 -14.26 21.58
CA LYS A 183 0.44 -14.18 20.20
C LYS A 183 -0.04 -12.77 19.83
N ASP A 184 -0.60 -12.06 20.81
CA ASP A 184 -1.10 -10.68 20.74
C ASP A 184 -0.05 -9.65 21.18
N GLU A 185 1.23 -10.01 21.22
CA GLU A 185 2.29 -9.13 21.72
C GLU A 185 2.54 -7.91 20.82
N PHE A 186 2.26 -8.03 19.52
CA PHE A 186 2.51 -6.98 18.54
C PHE A 186 1.20 -6.58 17.87
N ASP A 187 0.85 -5.30 17.98
CA ASP A 187 -0.34 -4.74 17.30
C ASP A 187 -0.11 -4.66 15.79
N TYR A 188 1.15 -4.41 15.39
CA TYR A 188 1.54 -4.29 13.99
C TYR A 188 2.79 -5.12 13.66
N ILE A 189 2.67 -6.01 12.68
CA ILE A 189 3.80 -6.76 12.12
C ILE A 189 4.06 -6.32 10.69
N ILE A 190 5.33 -6.02 10.39
CA ILE A 190 5.82 -5.72 9.05
C ILE A 190 6.87 -6.76 8.66
N ILE A 191 6.70 -7.39 7.50
CA ILE A 191 7.65 -8.36 6.94
C ILE A 191 8.24 -7.77 5.66
N ASP A 192 9.54 -7.52 5.64
CA ASP A 192 10.26 -7.02 4.46
C ASP A 192 10.90 -8.16 3.68
N GLU A 193 10.98 -7.97 2.36
CA GLU A 193 11.41 -8.97 1.37
C GLU A 193 10.77 -10.35 1.59
N CYS A 194 9.43 -10.40 1.64
CA CYS A 194 8.65 -11.62 1.87
C CYS A 194 8.90 -12.75 0.85
N HIS A 195 9.75 -12.53 -0.17
CA HIS A 195 10.02 -13.44 -1.27
C HIS A 195 11.37 -14.19 -1.17
N HIS A 196 12.30 -13.83 -0.28
CA HIS A 196 13.72 -14.14 -0.51
C HIS A 196 14.26 -15.51 -0.03
N ALA A 197 13.76 -16.13 1.04
CA ALA A 197 14.12 -17.50 1.41
C ALA A 197 13.34 -17.95 2.65
N THR A 198 12.80 -19.18 2.62
CA THR A 198 11.98 -19.86 3.64
C THR A 198 10.56 -19.30 3.79
N ALA A 199 9.69 -19.60 2.82
CA ALA A 199 8.23 -19.50 2.99
C ALA A 199 7.80 -20.04 4.36
N GLU A 200 8.43 -21.12 4.82
CA GLU A 200 8.16 -21.76 6.10
C GLU A 200 8.47 -20.91 7.34
N THR A 201 9.51 -20.06 7.35
CA THR A 201 9.77 -19.22 8.55
C THR A 201 8.75 -18.11 8.65
N TYR A 202 8.46 -17.42 7.55
CA TYR A 202 7.44 -16.38 7.51
C TYR A 202 6.05 -16.97 7.77
N LYS A 203 5.70 -18.12 7.16
CA LYS A 203 4.46 -18.85 7.45
C LYS A 203 4.31 -19.14 8.94
N LYS A 204 5.36 -19.60 9.62
CA LYS A 204 5.33 -19.85 11.07
C LYS A 204 5.13 -18.58 11.89
N ILE A 205 5.81 -17.49 11.53
CA ILE A 205 5.64 -16.18 12.20
C ILE A 205 4.20 -15.69 12.02
N ILE A 206 3.70 -15.67 10.78
CA ILE A 206 2.35 -15.22 10.42
C ILE A 206 1.28 -16.11 11.06
N ALA A 207 1.49 -17.42 11.14
CA ALA A 207 0.54 -18.34 11.76
C ALA A 207 0.54 -18.30 13.29
N TYR A 208 1.62 -17.79 13.92
CA TYR A 208 1.73 -17.72 15.37
C TYR A 208 1.14 -16.44 15.95
N PHE A 209 1.51 -15.29 15.37
CA PHE A 209 1.09 -13.98 15.88
C PHE A 209 -0.29 -13.58 15.34
N GLU A 210 -1.03 -12.82 16.15
CA GLU A 210 -2.38 -12.36 15.88
C GLU A 210 -2.43 -10.81 15.98
N PRO A 211 -1.73 -10.08 15.07
CA PRO A 211 -1.69 -8.63 15.13
C PRO A 211 -3.01 -7.99 14.64
N GLU A 212 -3.23 -6.74 15.00
CA GLU A 212 -4.32 -5.93 14.42
C GLU A 212 -4.09 -5.67 12.93
N PHE A 213 -2.82 -5.51 12.51
CA PHE A 213 -2.46 -5.42 11.10
C PHE A 213 -1.17 -6.18 10.77
N LEU A 214 -1.13 -6.79 9.59
CA LEU A 214 0.04 -7.48 9.03
C LEU A 214 0.37 -6.91 7.65
N LEU A 215 1.54 -6.29 7.50
CA LEU A 215 2.02 -5.76 6.23
C LEU A 215 3.17 -6.58 5.68
N GLY A 216 3.04 -7.01 4.43
CA GLY A 216 4.12 -7.58 3.64
C GLY A 216 4.67 -6.56 2.66
N LEU A 217 6.00 -6.50 2.52
CA LEU A 217 6.70 -5.71 1.52
C LEU A 217 7.57 -6.60 0.65
N THR A 218 7.44 -6.48 -0.67
CA THR A 218 8.24 -7.29 -1.60
C THR A 218 8.54 -6.56 -2.89
N ALA A 219 9.77 -6.70 -3.43
CA ALA A 219 10.04 -6.25 -4.81
C ALA A 219 9.51 -7.20 -5.88
N THR A 220 9.47 -8.49 -5.58
CA THR A 220 9.18 -9.53 -6.58
C THR A 220 8.24 -10.56 -5.96
N PRO A 221 6.92 -10.43 -6.14
CA PRO A 221 5.98 -11.41 -5.61
C PRO A 221 6.09 -12.76 -6.33
N GLU A 222 6.51 -12.76 -7.60
CA GLU A 222 6.54 -13.96 -8.47
C GLU A 222 7.74 -14.90 -8.25
N ARG A 223 8.66 -14.57 -7.33
CA ARG A 223 9.86 -15.39 -7.07
C ARG A 223 9.66 -16.52 -6.05
N MET A 224 8.45 -16.65 -5.51
CA MET A 224 7.98 -17.82 -4.78
C MET A 224 7.04 -18.59 -5.70
N ASP A 225 6.94 -19.91 -5.56
CA ASP A 225 5.93 -20.71 -6.26
C ASP A 225 4.57 -20.01 -6.14
N ASN A 226 4.09 -19.49 -7.28
CA ASN A 226 3.36 -18.23 -7.49
C ASN A 226 2.02 -18.02 -6.73
N GLN A 227 1.65 -18.95 -5.83
CA GLN A 227 0.39 -18.95 -5.10
C GLN A 227 0.56 -18.61 -3.60
N ASP A 228 1.68 -18.95 -2.97
CA ASP A 228 1.78 -18.92 -1.51
C ASP A 228 1.81 -17.51 -0.90
N VAL A 229 2.56 -16.56 -1.47
CA VAL A 229 2.75 -15.25 -0.81
C VAL A 229 1.48 -14.42 -0.84
N PHE A 230 0.76 -14.36 -1.97
CA PHE A 230 -0.50 -13.63 -2.05
C PHE A 230 -1.55 -14.21 -1.10
N GLU A 231 -1.58 -15.53 -0.94
CA GLU A 231 -2.53 -16.21 -0.05
C GLU A 231 -2.27 -15.91 1.43
N LEU A 232 -1.01 -15.72 1.85
CA LEU A 232 -0.69 -15.31 3.21
C LEU A 232 -1.29 -13.95 3.60
N PHE A 233 -1.49 -13.08 2.59
CA PHE A 233 -2.10 -11.76 2.76
C PHE A 233 -3.53 -11.70 2.22
N ASP A 234 -4.26 -12.83 2.15
CA ASP A 234 -5.65 -12.92 1.70
C ASP A 234 -5.90 -12.29 0.31
N LYS A 235 -4.87 -12.29 -0.55
CA LYS A 235 -4.86 -11.66 -1.88
C LYS A 235 -5.10 -10.15 -1.84
N ASN A 236 -4.89 -9.51 -0.69
CA ASN A 236 -4.99 -8.07 -0.51
C ASN A 236 -3.72 -7.37 -0.97
N VAL A 237 -3.73 -6.87 -2.20
CA VAL A 237 -2.62 -6.12 -2.80
C VAL A 237 -3.07 -4.69 -3.05
N PRO A 238 -3.05 -3.81 -2.02
CA PRO A 238 -3.59 -2.45 -2.13
C PRO A 238 -2.83 -1.60 -3.15
N TYR A 239 -1.55 -1.89 -3.37
CA TYR A 239 -0.73 -1.08 -4.26
C TYR A 239 0.47 -1.87 -4.83
N GLU A 240 0.76 -1.63 -6.11
CA GLU A 240 1.98 -2.07 -6.77
C GLU A 240 2.78 -0.85 -7.25
N LEU A 241 3.90 -0.54 -6.60
CA LEU A 241 4.88 0.42 -7.13
C LEU A 241 5.67 -0.26 -8.26
N ARG A 242 5.19 -0.08 -9.49
CA ARG A 242 5.88 -0.57 -10.69
C ARG A 242 7.10 0.29 -10.99
N LEU A 243 8.18 -0.36 -11.41
CA LEU A 243 9.46 0.29 -11.72
C LEU A 243 9.33 1.37 -12.81
N ARG A 244 8.45 1.17 -13.80
CA ARG A 244 8.16 2.19 -14.82
C ARG A 244 7.65 3.49 -14.21
N ASP A 245 6.73 3.39 -13.25
CA ASP A 245 6.17 4.57 -12.58
C ASP A 245 7.24 5.25 -11.70
N ALA A 246 8.12 4.47 -11.07
CA ALA A 246 9.23 5.01 -10.29
C ALA A 246 10.25 5.78 -11.15
N ILE A 247 10.51 5.33 -12.39
CA ILE A 247 11.38 6.02 -13.36
C ILE A 247 10.71 7.31 -13.86
N VAL A 248 9.43 7.25 -14.24
CA VAL A 248 8.68 8.44 -14.73
C VAL A 248 8.61 9.54 -13.67
N ASN A 249 8.59 9.18 -12.38
CA ASN A 249 8.55 10.12 -11.27
C ASN A 249 9.94 10.49 -10.69
N ASN A 250 11.05 10.17 -11.39
CA ASN A 250 12.42 10.45 -10.94
C ASN A 250 12.78 9.90 -9.54
N LEU A 251 12.13 8.82 -9.10
CA LEU A 251 12.40 8.20 -7.80
C LEU A 251 13.53 7.17 -7.87
N VAL A 252 13.85 6.68 -9.06
CA VAL A 252 14.93 5.72 -9.32
C VAL A 252 15.70 6.16 -10.55
N VAL A 253 17.02 5.98 -10.53
CA VAL A 253 17.89 6.32 -11.67
C VAL A 253 17.50 5.48 -12.90
N PRO A 254 17.31 6.09 -14.08
CA PRO A 254 17.03 5.34 -15.31
C PRO A 254 18.19 4.39 -15.62
N PHE A 255 17.87 3.14 -16.00
CA PHE A 255 18.86 2.19 -16.50
C PHE A 255 18.49 1.77 -17.94
N LYS A 256 19.51 1.53 -18.76
CA LYS A 256 19.35 0.98 -20.11
C LYS A 256 19.59 -0.52 -20.05
N TYR A 257 18.66 -1.31 -20.59
CA TYR A 257 18.99 -2.68 -20.98
C TYR A 257 19.96 -2.62 -22.16
N LEU A 258 21.10 -3.28 -22.03
CA LEU A 258 22.00 -3.57 -23.15
C LEU A 258 21.47 -4.75 -23.96
#